data_AF-A0AAD6GIX0-F1
#
_entry.id   AF-A0AAD6GIX0-F1
#
_cell.length_a   1.000
_cell.length_b   1.000
_cell.length_c   1.000
_cell.angle_alpha   90.00
_cell.angle_beta   90.00
_cell.angle_gamma   90.00
#
_symmetry.space_group_name_H-M   'P 1'
#
loop_
_entity.id
_entity.type
_entity.pdbx_description
1 polymer ?
#
loop_
_entity_poly.entity_id
_entity_poly.type
_entity_poly.pdbx_seq_one_letter_code
_entity_poly.pdbx_strand_id
1 'polypeptide(L)'
;MADERSKGCVACGWAREQEEQCSYSSHVKLFYGVSRRGTWSIGSDVIMKEHLNEGPKTEVDTLTYLAKPPISQFRRLYVTGWTATGDTLSIQERIPVQTLEQTWPSSSESQRIAVADQVVGFRNQLRSITWASMGIVDQGPSNPGLTFFDNEPHGSFHSDLELWEALSLTLHDPPRKTFPQEPLEYLKKEMSSCEPYVLTHCVFNLGKIIVNEDLTGLLGWECSAYSTIWHEYVSASWRRTEAEWISLLQRRLEFHGDGSNLLC
;
A
#
# COMPACT_ATOMS: atom_id res chain seq x y z
N MET A 1 -4.96 -33.84 -31.36
CA MET A 1 -3.86 -33.41 -30.50
C MET A 1 -3.40 -32.06 -31.02
N ALA A 2 -3.85 -30.97 -30.39
CA ALA A 2 -3.46 -29.62 -30.79
C ALA A 2 -2.05 -29.36 -30.27
N ASP A 3 -1.19 -28.82 -31.13
CA ASP A 3 0.24 -28.61 -30.94
C ASP A 3 0.53 -27.57 -29.85
N GLU A 4 0.86 -28.04 -28.65
CA GLU A 4 1.24 -27.20 -27.51
C GLU A 4 2.55 -26.43 -27.72
N ARG A 5 3.31 -26.70 -28.80
CA ARG A 5 4.57 -26.02 -29.09
C ARG A 5 4.42 -24.65 -29.77
N SER A 6 3.21 -24.24 -30.13
CA SER A 6 2.90 -23.03 -30.92
C SER A 6 2.63 -21.75 -30.11
N LYS A 7 2.60 -21.81 -28.77
CA LYS A 7 2.24 -20.64 -27.96
C LYS A 7 3.44 -19.71 -27.76
N GLY A 8 3.48 -18.63 -28.54
CA GLY A 8 4.37 -17.49 -28.30
C GLY A 8 4.14 -16.82 -26.95
N CYS A 9 4.97 -15.84 -26.61
CA CYS A 9 4.86 -15.08 -25.36
C CYS A 9 3.50 -14.37 -25.30
N VAL A 10 2.69 -14.67 -24.29
CA VAL A 10 1.35 -14.08 -24.11
C VAL A 10 1.42 -12.56 -23.94
N ALA A 11 2.50 -12.05 -23.35
CA ALA A 11 2.59 -10.65 -22.99
C ALA A 11 3.05 -9.74 -24.15
N CYS A 12 3.92 -10.23 -25.05
CA CYS A 12 4.43 -9.42 -26.17
C CYS A 12 4.10 -10.00 -27.55
N GLY A 13 3.41 -11.14 -27.64
CA GLY A 13 3.05 -11.80 -28.89
C GLY A 13 4.24 -12.42 -29.64
N TRP A 14 5.44 -12.45 -29.03
CA TRP A 14 6.65 -12.97 -29.66
C TRP A 14 6.52 -14.47 -29.91
N ALA A 15 6.53 -14.88 -31.17
CA ALA A 15 6.37 -16.27 -31.56
C ALA A 15 7.67 -17.06 -31.34
N ARG A 16 7.53 -18.37 -31.11
CA ARG A 16 8.68 -19.26 -30.90
C ARG A 16 9.61 -19.31 -32.12
N GLU A 17 9.05 -19.25 -33.33
CA GLU A 17 9.89 -19.19 -34.55
C GLU A 17 10.74 -17.91 -34.60
N GLN A 18 10.22 -16.79 -34.10
CA GLN A 18 10.96 -15.52 -34.03
C GLN A 18 12.07 -15.59 -32.97
N GLU A 19 11.84 -16.29 -31.86
CA GLU A 19 12.85 -16.56 -30.84
C GLU A 19 13.99 -17.42 -31.41
N GLU A 20 13.66 -18.51 -32.11
CA GLU A 20 14.66 -19.44 -32.69
C GLU A 20 15.51 -18.80 -33.80
N GLN A 21 15.00 -17.76 -34.47
CA GLN A 21 15.68 -17.04 -35.55
C GLN A 21 16.47 -15.81 -35.08
N CYS A 22 16.45 -15.49 -33.78
CA CYS A 22 17.16 -14.34 -33.25
C CYS A 22 18.07 -14.72 -32.07
N SER A 23 19.14 -13.97 -31.86
CA SER A 23 20.00 -14.09 -30.66
C SER A 23 19.69 -13.02 -29.61
N TYR A 24 18.53 -12.36 -29.73
CA TYR A 24 18.14 -11.28 -28.83
C TYR A 24 17.69 -11.86 -27.48
N SER A 25 18.28 -11.35 -26.40
CA SER A 25 17.87 -11.67 -25.03
C SER A 25 17.32 -10.40 -24.39
N SER A 26 16.04 -10.46 -23.98
CA SER A 26 15.39 -9.30 -23.37
C SER A 26 15.91 -9.08 -21.94
N HIS A 27 16.30 -7.84 -21.66
CA HIS A 27 16.49 -7.35 -20.30
C HIS A 27 15.20 -6.78 -19.69
N VAL A 28 14.11 -6.76 -20.45
CA VAL A 28 12.76 -6.42 -19.99
C VAL A 28 12.01 -7.72 -19.69
N LYS A 29 11.70 -7.97 -18.41
CA LYS A 29 11.11 -9.24 -17.96
C LYS A 29 9.98 -9.02 -16.96
N LEU A 30 8.81 -9.61 -17.19
CA LEU A 30 7.76 -9.68 -16.19
C LEU A 30 8.23 -10.60 -15.07
N PHE A 31 8.31 -10.09 -13.84
CA PHE A 31 8.76 -10.90 -12.69
C PHE A 31 7.70 -11.00 -11.58
N TYR A 32 6.64 -10.19 -11.65
CA TYR A 32 5.52 -10.24 -10.73
C TYR A 32 4.24 -9.82 -11.44
N GLY A 33 3.13 -10.50 -11.16
CA GLY A 33 1.82 -10.17 -11.70
C GLY A 33 0.71 -10.57 -10.73
N VAL A 34 -0.30 -9.72 -10.61
CA VAL A 34 -1.47 -9.97 -9.74
C VAL A 34 -2.70 -9.25 -10.26
N SER A 35 -3.80 -9.98 -10.44
CA SER A 35 -5.00 -9.47 -11.11
C SER A 35 -4.64 -8.86 -12.49
N ARG A 36 -5.03 -7.61 -12.76
CA ARG A 36 -4.72 -6.86 -13.98
C ARG A 36 -3.49 -5.96 -13.86
N ARG A 37 -2.55 -6.31 -12.98
CA ARG A 37 -1.32 -5.56 -12.74
C ARG A 37 -0.10 -6.40 -13.07
N GLY A 38 0.89 -5.77 -13.70
CA GLY A 38 2.17 -6.37 -14.03
C GLY A 38 3.34 -5.54 -13.50
N THR A 39 4.37 -6.19 -12.99
CA THR A 39 5.64 -5.55 -12.66
C THR A 39 6.77 -6.19 -13.45
N TRP A 40 7.45 -5.34 -14.21
CA TRP A 40 8.51 -5.68 -15.13
C TRP A 40 9.84 -5.16 -14.60
N SER A 41 10.91 -5.92 -14.74
CA SER A 41 12.27 -5.42 -14.59
C SER A 41 12.75 -4.89 -15.93
N ILE A 42 13.38 -3.72 -15.96
CA ILE A 42 14.07 -3.15 -17.12
C ILE A 42 15.56 -3.12 -16.76
N GLY A 43 16.33 -4.09 -17.25
CA GLY A 43 17.71 -4.28 -16.78
C GLY A 43 17.77 -4.76 -15.34
N SER A 44 18.85 -4.42 -14.63
CA SER A 44 19.02 -4.73 -13.21
C SER A 44 18.43 -3.68 -12.28
N ASP A 45 18.35 -2.43 -12.73
CA ASP A 45 18.24 -1.28 -11.82
C ASP A 45 16.90 -0.55 -11.94
N VAL A 46 16.01 -0.96 -12.85
CA VAL A 46 14.75 -0.28 -13.10
C VAL A 46 13.59 -1.28 -13.02
N ILE A 47 12.49 -0.85 -12.44
CA ILE A 47 11.21 -1.56 -12.44
C ILE A 47 10.13 -0.70 -13.09
N MET A 48 9.27 -1.33 -13.88
CA MET A 48 8.09 -0.73 -14.46
C MET A 48 6.86 -1.44 -13.89
N LYS A 49 5.93 -0.68 -13.33
CA LYS A 49 4.62 -1.16 -12.91
C LYS A 49 3.57 -0.74 -13.93
N GLU A 50 2.72 -1.66 -14.28
CA GLU A 50 1.62 -1.50 -15.21
C GLU A 50 0.30 -1.76 -14.50
N HIS A 51 -0.59 -0.77 -14.57
CA HIS A 51 -1.92 -0.79 -13.97
C HIS A 51 -2.97 -0.59 -15.07
N LEU A 52 -3.68 -1.66 -15.43
CA LEU A 52 -4.73 -1.61 -16.45
C LEU A 52 -6.04 -1.10 -15.86
N ASN A 53 -6.36 0.17 -16.09
CA ASN A 53 -7.62 0.85 -15.72
C ASN A 53 -8.18 0.63 -14.28
N GLU A 54 -7.45 -0.02 -13.39
CA GLU A 54 -7.88 -0.44 -12.05
C GLU A 54 -6.82 -0.13 -11.00
N GLY A 55 -7.27 0.29 -9.81
CA GLY A 55 -6.45 0.52 -8.64
C GLY A 55 -5.94 1.96 -8.49
N PRO A 56 -5.33 2.30 -7.33
CA PRO A 56 -4.91 3.66 -7.04
C PRO A 56 -3.76 4.09 -7.96
N LYS A 57 -3.90 5.26 -8.59
CA LYS A 57 -2.89 5.85 -9.50
C LYS A 57 -1.94 6.82 -8.81
N THR A 58 -2.05 6.92 -7.49
CA THR A 58 -1.45 7.97 -6.65
C THR A 58 -0.04 7.66 -6.19
N GLU A 59 0.45 6.42 -6.41
CA GLU A 59 1.80 6.02 -5.98
C GLU A 59 2.87 6.98 -6.53
N VAL A 60 2.72 7.42 -7.79
CA VAL A 60 3.62 8.37 -8.44
C VAL A 60 3.66 9.72 -7.71
N ASP A 61 2.49 10.28 -7.40
CA ASP A 61 2.36 11.59 -6.77
C ASP A 61 2.83 11.55 -5.32
N THR A 62 2.47 10.49 -4.58
CA THR A 62 2.93 10.24 -3.22
C THR A 62 4.45 10.14 -3.17
N LEU A 63 5.06 9.34 -4.04
CA LEU A 63 6.51 9.19 -4.09
C LEU A 63 7.22 10.49 -4.49
N THR A 64 6.62 11.26 -5.40
CA THR A 64 7.13 12.58 -5.80
C THR A 64 7.07 13.58 -4.64
N TYR A 65 6.02 13.51 -3.82
CA TYR A 65 5.88 14.32 -2.62
C TYR A 65 6.89 13.93 -1.53
N LEU A 66 7.02 12.64 -1.24
CA LEU A 66 7.96 12.11 -0.25
C LEU A 66 9.42 12.32 -0.64
N ALA A 67 9.74 12.47 -1.92
CA ALA A 67 11.09 12.79 -2.37
C ALA A 67 11.59 14.16 -1.86
N LYS A 68 10.69 15.02 -1.35
CA LYS A 68 11.02 16.33 -0.78
C LYS A 68 11.31 16.21 0.73
N PRO A 69 12.16 17.08 1.30
CA PRO A 69 12.33 17.16 2.76
C PRO A 69 10.99 17.37 3.48
N PRO A 70 10.78 16.79 4.68
CA PRO A 70 11.79 16.14 5.53
C PRO A 70 12.00 14.64 5.28
N ILE A 71 11.23 14.00 4.40
CA ILE A 71 11.21 12.53 4.23
C ILE A 71 12.08 12.08 3.04
N SER A 72 13.26 12.68 2.88
CA SER A 72 14.14 12.35 1.74
C SER A 72 14.94 11.04 1.91
N GLN A 73 14.74 10.30 3.00
CA GLN A 73 15.61 9.18 3.38
C GLN A 73 15.43 7.92 2.54
N PHE A 74 14.23 7.72 1.97
CA PHE A 74 13.97 6.65 1.01
C PHE A 74 14.03 7.19 -0.41
N ARG A 75 15.25 7.56 -0.83
CA ARG A 75 15.50 8.02 -2.20
C ARG A 75 15.33 6.87 -3.19
N ARG A 76 14.72 7.20 -4.34
CA ARG A 76 15.21 7.00 -5.73
C ARG A 76 14.03 6.75 -6.67
N LEU A 77 13.45 7.81 -7.20
CA LEU A 77 12.38 7.68 -8.18
C LEU A 77 12.51 8.68 -9.32
N TYR A 78 12.75 8.12 -10.51
CA TYR A 78 12.40 8.74 -11.77
C TYR A 78 10.98 8.33 -12.12
N VAL A 79 9.99 9.04 -11.59
CA VAL A 79 8.59 8.72 -11.93
C VAL A 79 8.20 9.46 -13.19
N THR A 80 8.07 8.72 -14.28
CA THR A 80 7.27 9.17 -15.40
C THR A 80 6.03 8.29 -15.43
N GLY A 81 4.88 8.91 -15.19
CA GLY A 81 3.58 8.32 -15.44
C GLY A 81 3.21 8.61 -16.88
N TRP A 82 2.93 7.58 -17.69
CA TRP A 82 2.26 7.78 -18.97
C TRP A 82 0.91 7.10 -18.95
N THR A 83 -0.12 7.83 -19.36
CA THR A 83 -1.44 7.30 -19.61
C THR A 83 -1.62 7.09 -21.11
N ALA A 84 -1.38 5.85 -21.55
CA ALA A 84 -1.82 5.39 -22.86
C ALA A 84 -3.15 4.69 -22.65
N THR A 85 -4.19 5.08 -23.39
CA THR A 85 -5.44 4.28 -23.47
C THR A 85 -6.11 3.93 -22.12
N GLY A 86 -5.87 4.74 -21.07
CA GLY A 86 -6.44 4.56 -19.72
C GLY A 86 -5.53 3.82 -18.73
N ASP A 87 -4.48 3.16 -19.23
CA ASP A 87 -3.53 2.39 -18.42
C ASP A 87 -2.49 3.32 -17.81
N THR A 88 -2.08 3.04 -16.57
CA THR A 88 -1.04 3.81 -15.88
C THR A 88 0.22 2.97 -15.82
N LEU A 89 1.27 3.47 -16.48
CA LEU A 89 2.62 2.93 -16.38
C LEU A 89 3.45 3.82 -15.45
N SER A 90 4.13 3.23 -14.47
CA SER A 90 5.10 3.94 -13.65
C SER A 90 6.46 3.26 -13.72
N ILE A 91 7.51 4.06 -13.84
CA ILE A 91 8.90 3.59 -13.84
C ILE A 91 9.55 4.04 -12.53
N GLN A 92 10.38 3.18 -11.95
CA GLN A 92 11.02 3.42 -10.66
C GLN A 92 12.42 2.81 -10.68
N GLU A 93 13.32 3.31 -9.84
CA GLU A 93 14.54 2.57 -9.56
C GLU A 93 14.20 1.29 -8.79
N ARG A 94 14.84 0.18 -9.17
CA ARG A 94 14.75 -1.06 -8.43
C ARG A 94 15.52 -0.89 -7.14
N ILE A 95 14.87 -1.08 -6.01
CA ILE A 95 15.55 -1.21 -4.72
C ILE A 95 16.13 -2.65 -4.67
N PRO A 96 17.45 -2.84 -4.74
CA PRO A 96 18.06 -4.15 -4.91
C PRO A 96 18.21 -4.83 -3.56
N VAL A 97 17.11 -5.28 -2.95
CA VAL A 97 17.14 -5.98 -1.67
C VAL A 97 15.92 -6.88 -1.47
N GLN A 98 15.99 -7.77 -0.48
CA GLN A 98 14.93 -8.71 -0.11
C GLN A 98 13.85 -8.00 0.71
N THR A 99 12.62 -8.47 0.54
CA THR A 99 11.52 -8.08 1.43
C THR A 99 11.70 -8.75 2.79
N LEU A 100 11.15 -8.12 3.84
CA LEU A 100 11.12 -8.72 5.16
C LEU A 100 10.37 -10.05 5.14
N GLU A 101 9.35 -10.23 4.28
CA GLU A 101 8.66 -11.51 4.06
C GLU A 101 9.62 -12.62 3.63
N GLN A 102 10.54 -12.33 2.71
CA GLN A 102 11.52 -13.30 2.22
C GLN A 102 12.57 -13.64 3.28
N THR A 103 13.00 -12.68 4.09
CA THR A 103 14.00 -12.91 5.13
C THR A 103 13.39 -13.43 6.43
N TRP A 104 12.09 -13.24 6.66
CA TRP A 104 11.40 -13.52 7.91
C TRP A 104 11.74 -14.91 8.49
N PRO A 105 11.68 -16.02 7.72
CA PRO A 105 11.94 -17.35 8.26
C PRO A 105 13.35 -17.52 8.84
N SER A 106 14.32 -16.77 8.31
CA SER A 106 15.73 -16.80 8.74
C SER A 106 16.15 -15.66 9.66
N SER A 107 15.31 -14.63 9.83
CA SER A 107 15.61 -13.49 10.71
C SER A 107 15.57 -13.89 12.18
N SER A 108 16.54 -13.39 12.96
CA SER A 108 16.52 -13.55 14.42
C SER A 108 15.42 -12.71 15.05
N GLU A 109 15.02 -13.06 16.28
CA GLU A 109 14.07 -12.24 17.06
C GLU A 109 14.57 -10.82 17.25
N SER A 110 15.87 -10.64 17.55
CA SER A 110 16.49 -9.31 17.69
C SER A 110 16.40 -8.48 16.42
N GLN A 111 16.59 -9.10 15.24
CA GLN A 111 16.48 -8.41 13.96
C GLN A 111 15.04 -8.00 13.67
N ARG A 112 14.07 -8.90 13.90
CA ARG A 112 12.64 -8.59 13.72
C ARG A 112 12.23 -7.41 14.60
N ILE A 113 12.67 -7.41 15.86
CA ILE A 113 12.46 -6.32 16.83
C ILE A 113 13.06 -5.00 16.31
N ALA A 114 14.33 -5.01 15.89
CA ALA A 114 15.00 -3.81 15.40
C ALA A 114 14.31 -3.20 14.17
N VAL A 115 13.93 -4.05 13.21
CA VAL A 115 13.19 -3.60 12.01
C VAL A 115 11.82 -3.04 12.41
N ALA A 116 11.12 -3.65 13.36
CA ALA A 116 9.84 -3.13 13.84
C ALA A 116 9.99 -1.75 14.50
N ASP A 117 11.03 -1.54 15.32
CA ASP A 117 11.33 -0.23 15.92
C ASP A 117 11.62 0.83 14.85
N GLN A 118 12.36 0.47 13.80
CA GLN A 118 12.65 1.35 12.67
C GLN A 118 11.40 1.69 11.85
N VAL A 119 10.50 0.72 11.62
CA VAL A 119 9.20 0.96 10.96
C VAL A 119 8.35 1.93 11.78
N VAL A 120 8.29 1.77 13.10
CA VAL A 120 7.58 2.70 13.99
C VAL A 120 8.23 4.09 13.98
N GLY A 121 9.56 4.16 14.03
CA GLY A 121 10.29 5.42 13.92
C GLY A 121 9.99 6.15 12.62
N PHE A 122 9.98 5.44 11.48
CA PHE A 122 9.63 6.03 10.20
C PHE A 122 8.17 6.48 10.13
N ARG A 123 7.25 5.66 10.63
CA ARG A 123 5.84 6.02 10.72
C ARG A 123 5.63 7.31 11.53
N ASN A 124 6.36 7.50 12.62
CA ASN A 124 6.29 8.72 13.41
C ASN A 124 6.80 9.95 12.63
N GLN A 125 7.77 9.78 11.73
CA GLN A 125 8.17 10.83 10.80
C GLN A 125 7.05 11.17 9.80
N LEU A 126 6.40 10.15 9.20
CA LEU A 126 5.24 10.38 8.32
C LEU A 126 4.14 11.16 9.05
N ARG A 127 3.85 10.79 10.31
CA ARG A 127 2.83 11.44 11.13
C ARG A 127 3.11 12.90 11.49
N SER A 128 4.37 13.32 11.40
CA SER A 128 4.70 14.74 11.55
C SER A 128 4.18 15.61 10.38
N ILE A 129 3.84 14.97 9.25
CA ILE A 129 3.23 15.63 8.10
C ILE A 129 1.71 15.56 8.27
N THR A 130 1.10 16.71 8.52
CA THR A 130 -0.34 16.85 8.71
C THR A 130 -1.00 17.57 7.54
N TRP A 131 -2.31 17.37 7.39
CA TRP A 131 -3.15 18.12 6.47
C TRP A 131 -4.49 18.48 7.11
N ALA A 132 -5.21 19.42 6.49
CA ALA A 132 -6.51 19.89 6.95
C ALA A 132 -7.65 18.89 6.66
N SER A 133 -7.41 17.89 5.81
CA SER A 133 -8.42 16.92 5.41
C SER A 133 -7.82 15.53 5.16
N MET A 134 -8.66 14.52 5.31
CA MET A 134 -8.39 13.15 4.90
C MET A 134 -8.47 13.04 3.38
N GLY A 135 -7.50 12.38 2.75
CA GLY A 135 -7.44 12.28 1.29
C GLY A 135 -6.05 11.90 0.79
N ILE A 136 -5.90 11.76 -0.52
CA ILE A 136 -4.59 11.53 -1.15
C ILE A 136 -3.78 12.83 -1.20
N VAL A 137 -2.49 12.73 -1.53
CA VAL A 137 -1.53 13.84 -1.45
C VAL A 137 -1.90 15.04 -2.35
N ASP A 138 -2.65 14.81 -3.43
CA ASP A 138 -3.16 15.84 -4.35
C ASP A 138 -4.54 16.40 -3.92
N GLN A 139 -5.02 16.06 -2.71
CA GLN A 139 -6.31 16.45 -2.15
C GLN A 139 -7.53 15.78 -2.81
N GLY A 140 -7.33 14.68 -3.54
CA GLY A 140 -8.42 13.84 -4.01
C GLY A 140 -8.96 12.85 -2.97
N PRO A 141 -10.00 12.08 -3.34
CA PRO A 141 -10.49 10.95 -2.56
C PRO A 141 -9.41 9.87 -2.44
N SER A 142 -9.29 9.27 -1.27
CA SER A 142 -8.43 8.11 -1.04
C SER A 142 -9.24 6.81 -1.14
N ASN A 143 -8.59 5.66 -1.27
CA ASN A 143 -9.24 4.37 -1.10
C ASN A 143 -8.82 3.81 0.27
N PRO A 144 -9.53 4.15 1.37
CA PRO A 144 -9.11 3.80 2.72
C PRO A 144 -9.60 2.38 2.98
N GLY A 145 -8.93 1.41 2.34
CA GLY A 145 -9.24 0.01 2.50
C GLY A 145 -9.24 -0.36 4.00
N LEU A 146 -10.21 -1.20 4.39
CA LEU A 146 -10.55 -1.57 5.79
C LEU A 146 -11.40 -0.55 6.55
N THR A 147 -11.48 0.70 6.09
CA THR A 147 -12.47 1.69 6.58
C THR A 147 -13.75 1.59 5.76
N PHE A 148 -13.62 1.54 4.42
CA PHE A 148 -14.72 1.30 3.49
C PHE A 148 -14.53 -0.06 2.80
N PHE A 149 -15.62 -0.81 2.60
CA PHE A 149 -15.60 -2.19 2.05
C PHE A 149 -16.14 -2.29 0.63
N ASP A 150 -16.54 -1.17 0.03
CA ASP A 150 -17.05 -1.08 -1.35
C ASP A 150 -15.94 -0.98 -2.40
N ASN A 151 -14.67 -0.78 -1.97
CA ASN A 151 -13.50 -0.55 -2.82
C ASN A 151 -13.57 0.72 -3.67
N GLU A 152 -14.47 1.65 -3.34
CA GLU A 152 -14.60 2.93 -4.03
C GLU A 152 -13.71 4.01 -3.40
N PRO A 153 -13.32 5.06 -4.14
CA PRO A 153 -12.65 6.23 -3.57
C PRO A 153 -13.61 7.03 -2.68
N HIS A 154 -13.15 7.40 -1.48
CA HIS A 154 -13.89 8.16 -0.48
C HIS A 154 -13.15 9.43 -0.04
N GLY A 155 -13.92 10.46 0.31
CA GLY A 155 -13.41 11.77 0.72
C GLY A 155 -13.19 12.75 -0.44
N SER A 156 -12.42 13.82 -0.27
CA SER A 156 -11.74 14.19 0.98
C SER A 156 -12.69 14.57 2.10
N PHE A 157 -12.37 14.17 3.34
CA PHE A 157 -13.16 14.48 4.53
C PHE A 157 -12.47 15.56 5.36
N HIS A 158 -13.21 16.59 5.75
CA HIS A 158 -12.72 17.76 6.48
C HIS A 158 -13.11 17.74 7.95
N SER A 159 -13.88 16.73 8.39
CA SER A 159 -14.28 16.55 9.78
C SER A 159 -14.66 15.11 10.08
N ASP A 160 -14.62 14.76 11.38
CA ASP A 160 -15.13 13.49 11.91
C ASP A 160 -16.58 13.24 11.48
N LEU A 161 -17.42 14.29 11.45
CA LEU A 161 -18.83 14.18 11.07
C LEU A 161 -18.97 13.67 9.62
N GLU A 162 -18.24 14.26 8.68
CA GLU A 162 -18.28 13.85 7.26
C GLU A 162 -17.82 12.40 7.09
N LEU A 163 -16.74 11.99 7.77
CA LEU A 163 -16.23 10.62 7.72
C LEU A 163 -17.27 9.63 8.27
N TRP A 164 -17.85 9.91 9.43
CA TRP A 164 -18.80 9.02 10.08
C TRP A 164 -20.15 8.92 9.35
N GLU A 165 -20.60 10.00 8.72
CA GLU A 165 -21.76 10.00 7.84
C GLU A 165 -21.52 9.10 6.62
N ALA A 166 -20.37 9.24 5.95
CA ALA A 166 -20.00 8.40 4.81
C ALA A 166 -19.86 6.91 5.20
N LEU A 167 -19.22 6.63 6.34
CA LEU A 167 -19.11 5.28 6.90
C LEU A 167 -20.47 4.67 7.19
N SER A 168 -21.37 5.44 7.83
CA SER A 168 -22.73 4.98 8.12
C SER A 168 -23.47 4.63 6.84
N LEU A 169 -23.44 5.49 5.83
CA LEU A 169 -24.07 5.23 4.53
C LEU A 169 -23.55 3.92 3.90
N THR A 170 -22.24 3.71 3.91
CA THR A 170 -21.60 2.52 3.33
C THR A 170 -21.97 1.24 4.10
N LEU A 171 -22.01 1.30 5.43
CA LEU A 171 -22.39 0.16 6.28
C LEU A 171 -23.87 -0.22 6.13
N HIS A 172 -24.71 0.69 5.65
CA HIS A 172 -26.14 0.46 5.38
C HIS A 172 -26.45 0.15 3.91
N ASP A 173 -25.45 0.06 3.03
CA ASP A 173 -25.60 -0.24 1.61
C ASP A 173 -25.19 -1.70 1.27
N PRO A 174 -26.03 -2.50 0.57
CA PRO A 174 -27.41 -2.24 0.17
C PRO A 174 -28.37 -2.21 1.36
N PRO A 175 -29.55 -1.55 1.26
CA PRO A 175 -30.51 -1.32 2.36
C PRO A 175 -31.06 -2.58 3.07
N ARG A 176 -30.65 -3.78 2.64
CA ARG A 176 -30.92 -5.07 3.28
C ARG A 176 -29.84 -5.50 4.27
N LYS A 177 -28.68 -4.87 4.28
CA LYS A 177 -27.63 -5.02 5.29
C LYS A 177 -27.69 -3.81 6.22
N THR A 178 -28.62 -3.84 7.16
CA THR A 178 -28.64 -2.83 8.22
C THR A 178 -27.58 -3.18 9.26
N PHE A 179 -26.46 -2.46 9.26
CA PHE A 179 -25.55 -2.50 10.40
C PHE A 179 -26.27 -1.99 11.66
N PRO A 180 -26.19 -2.66 12.82
CA PRO A 180 -26.91 -2.22 14.00
C PRO A 180 -26.41 -0.85 14.50
N GLN A 181 -27.33 0.05 14.88
CA GLN A 181 -26.97 1.41 15.29
C GLN A 181 -26.12 1.46 16.57
N GLU A 182 -26.41 0.58 17.53
CA GLU A 182 -25.72 0.55 18.83
C GLU A 182 -24.19 0.29 18.69
N PRO A 183 -23.73 -0.74 17.96
CA PRO A 183 -22.32 -0.91 17.60
C PRO A 183 -21.71 0.28 16.86
N LEU A 184 -22.46 0.97 15.99
CA LEU A 184 -21.96 2.13 15.26
C LEU A 184 -21.73 3.32 16.20
N GLU A 185 -22.67 3.59 17.11
CA GLU A 185 -22.50 4.63 18.14
C GLU A 185 -21.40 4.28 19.15
N TYR A 186 -21.25 2.99 19.47
CA TYR A 186 -20.11 2.51 20.26
C TYR A 186 -18.78 2.77 19.54
N LEU A 187 -18.66 2.39 18.27
CA LEU A 187 -17.48 2.66 17.44
C LEU A 187 -17.13 4.15 17.38
N LYS A 188 -18.13 5.01 17.15
CA LYS A 188 -17.96 6.47 17.15
C LYS A 188 -17.42 7.00 18.48
N LYS A 189 -17.86 6.42 19.59
CA LYS A 189 -17.48 6.86 20.94
C LYS A 189 -16.07 6.39 21.32
N GLU A 190 -15.68 5.18 20.93
CA GLU A 190 -14.39 4.58 21.29
C GLU A 190 -13.25 5.06 20.38
N MET A 191 -13.56 5.39 19.13
CA MET A 191 -12.58 5.96 18.21
C MET A 191 -12.27 7.40 18.62
N SER A 192 -10.97 7.69 18.79
CA SER A 192 -10.49 9.05 19.08
C SER A 192 -10.82 10.03 17.94
N SER A 193 -10.75 11.33 18.24
CA SER A 193 -10.80 12.42 17.24
C SER A 193 -9.99 12.06 15.99
N CYS A 194 -10.58 12.28 14.81
CA CYS A 194 -9.94 11.98 13.53
C CYS A 194 -8.81 12.97 13.22
N GLU A 195 -8.86 14.16 13.81
CA GLU A 195 -7.81 15.17 13.72
C GLU A 195 -6.68 14.98 14.76
N PRO A 196 -5.42 15.30 14.40
CA PRO A 196 -4.99 15.78 13.08
C PRO A 196 -4.96 14.67 12.03
N TYR A 197 -5.29 15.00 10.77
CA TYR A 197 -5.07 14.07 9.65
C TYR A 197 -3.59 14.01 9.33
N VAL A 198 -3.03 12.81 9.37
CA VAL A 198 -1.60 12.55 9.26
C VAL A 198 -1.31 11.73 8.01
N LEU A 199 -0.17 11.96 7.37
CA LEU A 199 0.25 11.12 6.26
C LEU A 199 0.52 9.70 6.76
N THR A 200 -0.08 8.72 6.09
CA THR A 200 0.01 7.29 6.44
C THR A 200 0.44 6.48 5.23
N HIS A 201 1.18 5.39 5.45
CA HIS A 201 1.47 4.40 4.41
C HIS A 201 0.25 3.49 4.16
N CYS A 202 -0.62 3.34 5.17
CA CYS A 202 -1.81 2.47 5.19
C CYS A 202 -1.52 0.96 5.16
N VAL A 203 -0.36 0.52 4.66
CA VAL A 203 -0.05 -0.90 4.43
C VAL A 203 1.36 -1.29 4.92
N PHE A 204 1.53 -1.65 6.19
CA PHE A 204 2.82 -2.15 6.73
C PHE A 204 2.83 -3.67 6.87
N ASN A 205 2.80 -4.41 5.76
CA ASN A 205 2.98 -5.87 5.76
C ASN A 205 4.41 -6.28 5.36
N LEU A 206 4.76 -7.53 5.62
CA LEU A 206 6.12 -8.05 5.45
C LEU A 206 6.62 -7.89 4.00
N GLY A 207 5.74 -8.10 3.03
CA GLY A 207 6.06 -8.00 1.60
C GLY A 207 6.30 -6.57 1.09
N LYS A 208 6.02 -5.55 1.90
CA LYS A 208 6.23 -4.13 1.55
C LYS A 208 7.43 -3.51 2.26
N ILE A 209 8.04 -4.23 3.20
CA ILE A 209 9.20 -3.77 3.96
C ILE A 209 10.47 -4.31 3.32
N ILE A 210 11.41 -3.44 3.00
CA ILE A 210 12.68 -3.81 2.36
C ILE A 210 13.80 -3.71 3.38
N VAL A 211 14.58 -4.78 3.51
CA VAL A 211 15.61 -4.91 4.55
C VAL A 211 16.96 -5.32 3.99
N ASN A 212 18.03 -4.71 4.52
CA ASN A 212 19.42 -5.11 4.40
C ASN A 212 20.04 -5.09 5.79
N GLU A 213 19.85 -6.16 6.57
CA GLU A 213 20.01 -6.18 8.04
C GLU A 213 18.99 -5.26 8.76
N ASP A 214 18.90 -4.01 8.34
CA ASP A 214 17.99 -2.94 8.78
C ASP A 214 16.98 -2.52 7.70
N LEU A 215 15.95 -1.77 8.10
CA LEU A 215 14.97 -1.11 7.23
C LEU A 215 15.68 -0.19 6.22
N THR A 216 15.60 -0.57 4.95
CA THR A 216 16.24 0.14 3.84
C THR A 216 15.22 0.85 2.96
N GLY A 217 13.96 0.41 2.96
CA GLY A 217 12.91 1.04 2.18
C GLY A 217 11.53 0.44 2.39
N LEU A 218 10.56 1.09 1.77
CA LEU A 218 9.16 0.67 1.76
C LEU A 218 8.63 0.69 0.34
N LEU A 219 7.91 -0.36 -0.02
CA LEU A 219 7.19 -0.48 -1.28
C LEU A 219 5.71 -0.21 -1.05
N GLY A 220 5.01 0.11 -2.13
CA GLY A 220 3.57 -0.01 -2.16
C GLY A 220 2.82 1.21 -1.64
N TRP A 221 3.19 2.38 -2.16
CA TRP A 221 2.64 3.66 -1.74
C TRP A 221 1.29 3.98 -2.41
N GLU A 222 0.71 3.04 -3.16
CA GLU A 222 -0.57 3.20 -3.85
C GLU A 222 -1.74 3.54 -2.91
N CYS A 223 -1.71 3.05 -1.67
CA CYS A 223 -2.78 3.30 -0.69
C CYS A 223 -2.47 4.45 0.28
N SER A 224 -1.33 5.13 0.11
CA SER A 224 -0.92 6.18 1.03
C SER A 224 -1.85 7.39 0.92
N ALA A 225 -2.23 7.91 2.08
CA ALA A 225 -3.17 9.01 2.21
C ALA A 225 -2.96 9.74 3.54
N TYR A 226 -3.41 10.99 3.61
CA TYR A 226 -3.75 11.63 4.86
C TYR A 226 -4.94 10.90 5.46
N SER A 227 -4.78 10.35 6.65
CA SER A 227 -5.79 9.55 7.35
C SER A 227 -5.78 9.86 8.83
N THR A 228 -6.75 9.29 9.55
CA THR A 228 -6.88 9.44 11.00
C THR A 228 -5.69 8.80 11.71
N ILE A 229 -5.32 9.32 12.88
CA ILE A 229 -4.17 8.81 13.65
C ILE A 229 -4.31 7.31 13.97
N TRP A 230 -5.51 6.81 14.19
CA TRP A 230 -5.77 5.42 14.55
C TRP A 230 -5.85 4.48 13.34
N HIS A 231 -5.97 5.00 12.11
CA HIS A 231 -6.22 4.18 10.92
C HIS A 231 -5.20 3.05 10.73
N GLU A 232 -3.90 3.34 10.81
CA GLU A 232 -2.85 2.33 10.63
C GLU A 232 -2.79 1.28 11.74
N TYR A 233 -3.25 1.63 12.94
CA TYR A 233 -3.36 0.67 14.05
C TYR A 233 -4.50 -0.32 13.79
N VAL A 234 -5.66 0.20 13.35
CA VAL A 234 -6.81 -0.62 12.96
C VAL A 234 -6.46 -1.48 11.73
N SER A 235 -5.80 -0.90 10.73
CA SER A 235 -5.44 -1.60 9.50
C SER A 235 -4.46 -2.75 9.74
N ALA A 236 -3.49 -2.58 10.65
CA ALA A 236 -2.57 -3.63 11.06
C ALA A 236 -3.30 -4.81 11.73
N SER A 237 -4.33 -4.52 12.53
CA SER A 237 -5.04 -5.52 13.32
C SER A 237 -5.97 -6.41 12.51
N TRP A 238 -6.41 -5.98 11.33
CA TRP A 238 -7.35 -6.73 10.50
C TRP A 238 -6.69 -7.88 9.71
N ARG A 239 -5.36 -7.89 9.62
CA ARG A 239 -4.62 -8.85 8.79
C ARG A 239 -4.32 -10.12 9.60
N ARG A 240 -4.92 -11.25 9.25
CA ARG A 240 -4.72 -12.50 10.02
C ARG A 240 -3.51 -13.33 9.57
N THR A 241 -2.97 -13.04 8.39
CA THR A 241 -1.94 -13.88 7.74
C THR A 241 -0.52 -13.63 8.25
N GLU A 242 -0.29 -12.60 9.05
CA GLU A 242 1.04 -12.17 9.54
C GLU A 242 1.02 -11.93 11.06
N ALA A 243 0.39 -12.84 11.80
CA ALA A 243 0.05 -12.65 13.22
C ALA A 243 1.26 -12.27 14.10
N GLU A 244 2.43 -12.86 13.87
CA GLU A 244 3.65 -12.54 14.64
C GLU A 244 4.10 -11.10 14.41
N TRP A 245 4.21 -10.68 13.14
CA TRP A 245 4.58 -9.32 12.75
C TRP A 245 3.58 -8.29 13.26
N ILE A 246 2.29 -8.60 13.17
CA ILE A 246 1.22 -7.71 13.62
C ILE A 246 1.25 -7.55 15.13
N SER A 247 1.41 -8.65 15.87
CA SER A 247 1.59 -8.59 17.32
C SER A 247 2.84 -7.78 17.69
N LEU A 248 3.92 -7.90 16.91
CA LEU A 248 5.16 -7.18 17.13
C LEU A 248 5.02 -5.67 16.89
N LEU A 249 4.33 -5.27 15.82
CA LEU A 249 4.01 -3.88 15.52
C LEU A 249 3.05 -3.29 16.55
N GLN A 250 1.96 -3.98 16.87
CA GLN A 250 0.96 -3.52 17.84
C GLN A 250 1.58 -3.18 19.20
N ARG A 251 2.53 -3.99 19.69
CA ARG A 251 3.23 -3.73 20.96
C ARG A 251 4.10 -2.47 20.93
N ARG A 252 4.48 -2.00 19.74
CA ARG A 252 5.38 -0.84 19.56
C ARG A 252 4.66 0.41 19.12
N LEU A 253 3.53 0.27 18.43
CA LEU A 253 2.68 1.39 18.09
C LEU A 253 2.10 1.96 19.38
N GLU A 254 2.34 3.25 19.62
CA GLU A 254 1.72 3.96 20.74
C GLU A 254 0.19 3.84 20.64
N PHE A 255 -0.41 3.43 21.75
CA PHE A 255 -1.84 3.24 21.89
C PHE A 255 -2.57 4.58 21.74
N HIS A 256 -3.58 4.64 20.87
CA HIS A 256 -4.46 5.81 20.73
C HIS A 256 -5.90 5.41 21.08
N GLY A 257 -6.30 5.68 22.33
CA GLY A 257 -7.66 5.49 22.84
C GLY A 257 -8.06 4.03 23.12
N ASP A 258 -9.24 3.80 23.71
CA ASP A 258 -9.75 2.49 24.19
C ASP A 258 -10.08 1.44 23.09
N GLY A 259 -9.68 1.70 21.85
CA GLY A 259 -9.98 0.88 20.66
C GLY A 259 -9.42 -0.55 20.67
N SER A 260 -8.63 -0.97 21.66
CA SER A 260 -8.25 -2.38 21.85
C SER A 260 -9.44 -3.28 22.14
N ASN A 261 -10.53 -2.75 22.71
CA ASN A 261 -11.71 -3.56 23.04
C ASN A 261 -12.53 -3.96 21.81
N LEU A 262 -12.27 -3.36 20.65
CA LEU A 262 -12.98 -3.66 19.40
C LEU A 262 -12.38 -4.84 18.62
N LEU A 263 -11.22 -5.34 19.03
CA LEU A 263 -10.43 -6.34 18.30
C LEU A 263 -10.16 -7.63 19.10
N CYS A 264 -10.81 -7.79 20.25
CA CYS A 264 -10.89 -9.03 21.02
C CYS A 264 -12.22 -9.75 20.75
#